data_AF-A0A9Q4CC54-F1
#
_entry.id   AF-A0A9Q4CC54-F1
#
_cell.length_a   1.000
_cell.length_b   1.000
_cell.length_c   1.000
_cell.angle_alpha   90.00
_cell.angle_beta   90.00
_cell.angle_gamma   90.00
#
_symmetry.space_group_name_H-M   'P 1'
#
loop_
_entity.id
_entity.type
_entity.pdbx_description
1 polymer ?
#
loop_
_entity_poly.entity_id
_entity_poly.type
_entity_poly.pdbx_seq_one_letter_code
_entity_poly.pdbx_strand_id
1 'polypeptide(L)'
;MSAATLISDLLQVLLAGLVLGAGLPALFAVGIRLATPAATSTAQSVPVWRKGLAGLCFAVIIGAIILGIMWITKGVFHDAFGLDPFGTEAH
;
A
#
# COMPACT_ATOMS: atom_id res chain seq x y z
N MET A 1 18.84 9.13 29.59
CA MET A 1 18.27 9.27 28.23
C MET A 1 19.00 10.42 27.58
N SER A 2 19.84 10.19 26.56
CA SER A 2 20.66 11.27 25.97
C SER A 2 19.86 11.95 24.86
N ALA A 3 20.02 13.26 24.64
CA ALA A 3 19.27 13.99 23.60
C ALA A 3 19.39 13.34 22.20
N ALA A 4 20.53 12.70 21.93
CA ALA A 4 20.76 11.93 20.70
C ALA A 4 19.77 10.76 20.51
N THR A 5 19.35 10.08 21.57
CA THR A 5 18.40 8.95 21.46
C THR A 5 17.00 9.44 21.13
N LEU A 6 16.58 10.58 21.71
CA LEU A 6 15.25 11.13 21.44
C LEU A 6 15.12 11.58 19.98
N ILE A 7 16.17 12.20 19.42
CA ILE A 7 16.19 12.61 18.01
C ILE A 7 16.12 11.37 17.10
N SER A 8 16.83 10.30 17.45
CA SER A 8 16.80 9.04 16.69
C SER A 8 15.41 8.41 16.69
N ASP A 9 14.75 8.33 17.84
CA ASP A 9 13.39 7.78 17.96
C ASP A 9 12.37 8.63 17.19
N LEU A 10 12.48 9.96 17.29
CA LEU A 10 11.60 10.89 16.59
C LEU A 10 11.74 10.77 15.08
N LEU A 11 12.98 10.64 14.57
CA LEU A 11 13.23 10.40 13.15
C LEU A 11 12.66 9.06 12.68
N GLN A 12 12.76 8.01 13.50
CA GLN A 12 12.22 6.71 13.15
C GLN A 12 10.70 6.73 12.99
N VAL A 13 9.99 7.39 13.92
CA VAL A 13 8.52 7.55 13.83
C VAL A 13 8.13 8.51 12.71
N LEU A 14 8.88 9.60 12.50
CA LEU A 14 8.66 10.52 11.39
C LEU A 14 8.79 9.80 10.04
N LEU A 15 9.85 9.01 9.86
CA LEU A 15 10.07 8.23 8.64
C LEU A 15 8.97 7.17 8.46
N ALA A 16 8.62 6.45 9.53
CA ALA A 16 7.54 5.48 9.48
C ALA A 16 6.19 6.14 9.13
N GLY A 17 5.86 7.27 9.74
CA GLY A 17 4.64 8.04 9.46
C GLY A 17 4.63 8.66 8.07
N LEU A 18 5.78 9.10 7.57
CA LEU A 18 5.91 9.63 6.20
C LEU A 18 5.73 8.51 5.16
N VAL A 19 6.35 7.35 5.38
CA VAL A 19 6.22 6.21 4.48
C VAL A 19 4.80 5.64 4.52
N LEU A 20 4.23 5.42 5.70
CA LEU A 20 2.88 4.86 5.83
C LEU A 20 1.78 5.86 5.48
N GLY A 21 1.95 7.14 5.81
CA GLY A 21 0.97 8.20 5.56
C GLY A 21 1.05 8.78 4.15
N ALA A 22 2.25 9.14 3.68
CA ALA A 22 2.46 9.81 2.39
C ALA A 22 2.92 8.88 1.26
N GLY A 23 3.32 7.64 1.56
CA GLY A 23 3.72 6.66 0.55
C GLY A 23 2.59 6.28 -0.41
N LEU A 24 1.37 6.06 0.11
CA LEU A 24 0.20 5.71 -0.71
C LEU A 24 -0.29 6.87 -1.61
N PRO A 25 -0.44 8.10 -1.09
CA PRO A 25 -0.74 9.27 -1.91
C PRO A 25 0.33 9.55 -2.98
N ALA A 26 1.62 9.35 -2.67
CA ALA A 26 2.71 9.52 -3.62
C ALA A 26 2.66 8.47 -4.75
N LEU A 27 2.41 7.20 -4.41
CA LEU A 27 2.23 6.13 -5.43
C LEU A 27 1.04 6.43 -6.34
N PHE A 28 -0.07 6.91 -5.78
CA PHE A 28 -1.24 7.31 -6.55
C PHE A 28 -0.94 8.47 -7.50
N ALA A 29 -0.24 9.50 -7.03
CA ALA A 29 0.17 10.63 -7.87
C ALA A 29 1.11 10.20 -9.01
N VAL A 30 2.04 9.27 -8.75
CA VAL A 30 2.91 8.68 -9.78
C VAL A 30 2.09 7.86 -10.79
N GLY A 31 1.13 7.07 -10.32
CA GLY A 31 0.21 6.32 -11.19
C GLY A 31 -0.60 7.21 -12.12
N ILE A 32 -1.18 8.30 -11.61
CA ILE A 32 -1.92 9.29 -12.42
C ILE A 32 -0.98 10.03 -13.39
N ARG A 33 0.22 10.41 -12.95
CA ARG A 33 1.24 11.04 -13.81
C ARG A 33 1.59 10.15 -15.02
N LEU A 34 1.66 8.84 -14.82
CA LEU A 34 1.93 7.86 -15.87
C LEU A 34 0.71 7.61 -16.79
N ALA A 35 -0.51 7.77 -16.25
CA ALA A 35 -1.76 7.62 -16.98
C ALA A 35 -2.13 8.84 -17.84
N THR A 36 -1.66 10.04 -17.47
CA THR A 36 -1.93 11.27 -18.22
C THR A 36 -1.06 11.35 -19.49
N PRO A 37 -1.67 11.48 -20.69
CA PRO A 37 -0.93 11.70 -21.93
C PRO A 37 -0.18 13.04 -21.89
N ALA A 38 1.04 13.09 -22.43
CA ALA A 38 1.72 14.36 -22.67
C ALA A 38 0.90 15.18 -23.68
N ALA A 39 0.71 16.47 -23.39
CA ALA A 39 -0.21 17.38 -24.10
C ALA A 39 0.08 17.59 -25.61
N THR A 40 1.10 16.93 -26.16
CA THR A 40 1.61 17.17 -27.53
C THR A 40 1.12 16.16 -28.56
N SER A 41 0.35 15.12 -28.20
CA SER A 41 -0.08 14.10 -29.17
C SER A 41 -1.53 14.28 -29.60
N THR A 42 -1.73 15.00 -30.70
CA THR A 42 -3.00 15.24 -31.40
C THR A 42 -3.56 14.04 -32.18
N ALA A 43 -3.05 12.82 -31.98
CA ALA A 43 -3.58 11.64 -32.66
C ALA A 43 -3.42 10.35 -31.87
N GLN A 44 -4.57 9.70 -31.66
CA GLN A 44 -4.79 8.26 -31.61
C GLN A 44 -4.11 7.42 -30.50
N SER A 45 -4.94 6.99 -29.56
CA SER A 45 -4.78 5.84 -28.65
C SER A 45 -3.73 5.97 -27.54
N VAL A 46 -4.22 6.02 -26.31
CA VAL A 46 -3.39 5.74 -25.13
C VAL A 46 -2.94 4.28 -25.23
N PRO A 47 -1.64 3.98 -25.31
CA PRO A 47 -1.19 2.64 -25.59
C PRO A 47 -1.48 1.71 -24.40
N VAL A 48 -1.98 0.49 -24.68
CA VAL A 48 -2.49 -0.47 -23.70
C VAL A 48 -1.48 -0.77 -22.59
N TRP A 49 -0.18 -0.73 -22.89
CA TRP A 49 0.89 -0.94 -21.91
C TRP A 49 0.91 0.12 -20.79
N ARG A 50 0.55 1.39 -21.07
CA ARG A 50 0.44 2.44 -20.04
C ARG A 50 -0.75 2.22 -19.12
N LYS A 51 -1.87 1.71 -19.65
CA LYS A 51 -3.02 1.30 -18.82
C LYS A 51 -2.66 0.13 -17.91
N GLY A 52 -1.88 -0.84 -18.42
CA GLY A 52 -1.36 -1.95 -17.62
C GLY A 52 -0.45 -1.50 -16.48
N LEU A 53 0.44 -0.54 -16.74
CA LEU A 53 1.36 -0.01 -15.73
C LEU A 53 0.65 0.79 -14.63
N ALA A 54 -0.36 1.58 -15.01
CA ALA A 54 -1.22 2.27 -14.04
C ALA A 54 -2.02 1.28 -13.18
N GLY A 55 -2.55 0.21 -13.80
CA GLY A 55 -3.20 -0.90 -13.10
C GLY A 55 -2.27 -1.62 -12.13
N LEU A 56 -1.02 -1.85 -12.50
CA LEU A 56 -0.01 -2.46 -11.62
C LEU A 56 0.28 -1.58 -10.40
N CYS A 57 0.39 -0.25 -10.58
CA CYS A 57 0.56 0.68 -9.47
C CYS A 57 -0.62 0.61 -8.48
N PHE A 58 -1.85 0.52 -9.02
CA PHE A 58 -3.05 0.35 -8.21
C PHE A 58 -3.11 -1.03 -7.52
N ALA A 59 -2.67 -2.10 -8.19
CA ALA A 59 -2.57 -3.43 -7.60
C ALA A 59 -1.56 -3.48 -6.45
N VAL A 60 -0.43 -2.77 -6.58
CA VAL A 60 0.56 -2.63 -5.49
C VAL A 60 -0.04 -1.87 -4.30
N ILE A 61 -0.80 -0.79 -4.55
CA ILE A 61 -1.55 -0.05 -3.51
C ILE A 61 -2.51 -0.99 -2.78
N ILE A 62 -3.32 -1.77 -3.51
CA ILE A 62 -4.26 -2.74 -2.93
C ILE A 62 -3.49 -3.79 -2.10
N GLY A 63 -2.41 -4.35 -2.64
CA GLY A 63 -1.59 -5.33 -1.93
C GLY A 63 -1.00 -4.80 -0.63
N ALA A 64 -0.49 -3.56 -0.65
CA ALA A 64 0.01 -2.88 0.54
C ALA A 64 -1.09 -2.65 1.59
N ILE A 65 -2.29 -2.24 1.17
CA ILE A 65 -3.45 -2.08 2.06
C ILE A 65 -3.82 -3.42 2.69
N ILE A 66 -3.95 -4.50 1.90
CA ILE A 66 -4.31 -5.83 2.40
C ILE A 66 -3.25 -6.33 3.38
N LEU A 67 -1.96 -6.19 3.09
CA LEU A 67 -0.88 -6.57 3.99
C LEU A 67 -0.89 -5.76 5.29
N GLY A 68 -1.13 -4.45 5.20
CA GLY A 68 -1.22 -3.57 6.38
C GLY A 68 -2.41 -3.91 7.27
N ILE A 69 -3.58 -4.12 6.68
CA ILE A 69 -4.77 -4.61 7.39
C ILE A 69 -4.49 -5.98 7.99
N MET A 70 -3.88 -6.89 7.21
CA MET A 70 -3.60 -8.25 7.67
C MET A 70 -2.65 -8.25 8.87
N TRP A 71 -1.71 -7.30 8.90
CA TRP A 71 -0.76 -7.08 10.01
C TRP A 71 -1.42 -6.48 11.26
N ILE A 72 -2.27 -5.46 11.11
CA ILE A 72 -2.99 -4.84 12.22
C ILE A 72 -3.97 -5.84 12.85
N THR A 73 -4.69 -6.57 12.01
CA THR A 73 -5.75 -7.49 12.41
C THR A 73 -5.18 -8.86 12.81
N LYS A 74 -3.85 -9.08 12.89
CA LYS A 74 -3.20 -10.37 13.25
C LYS A 74 -3.82 -11.05 14.48
N GLY A 75 -4.18 -10.29 15.51
CA GLY A 75 -4.83 -10.81 16.72
C GLY A 75 -6.31 -11.18 16.53
N VAL A 76 -6.99 -10.54 15.58
CA VAL A 76 -8.39 -10.75 15.23
C VAL A 76 -8.55 -11.81 14.15
N PHE A 77 -7.54 -12.12 13.33
CA PHE A 77 -7.63 -13.24 12.36
C PHE A 77 -7.75 -14.61 13.01
N HIS A 78 -7.22 -14.81 14.22
CA HIS A 78 -7.38 -16.11 14.89
C HIS A 78 -8.82 -16.31 15.41
N ASP A 79 -9.50 -15.23 15.81
CA ASP A 79 -10.83 -15.30 16.43
C ASP A 79 -11.98 -14.95 15.45
N ALA A 80 -11.80 -13.98 14.56
CA ALA A 80 -12.84 -13.48 13.67
C ALA A 80 -12.92 -14.21 12.34
N PHE A 81 -11.86 -14.93 11.94
CA PHE A 81 -11.96 -15.66 10.67
C PHE A 81 -12.90 -16.83 10.75
N GLY A 82 -13.27 -17.36 11.93
CA GLY A 82 -14.47 -18.19 12.17
C GLY A 82 -14.77 -19.26 11.12
N LEU A 83 -13.76 -19.62 10.35
CA LEU A 83 -13.78 -20.48 9.21
C LEU A 83 -12.78 -21.51 9.62
N ASP A 84 -13.36 -22.64 9.95
CA ASP A 84 -12.69 -23.89 10.14
C ASP A 84 -12.63 -24.55 8.75
N PRO A 85 -11.63 -24.25 7.88
CA PRO A 85 -11.45 -25.02 6.66
C PRO A 85 -11.04 -26.47 6.95
N PHE A 86 -10.83 -26.82 8.23
CA PHE A 86 -10.37 -28.14 8.66
C PHE A 86 -11.37 -28.91 9.51
N GLY A 87 -12.60 -28.44 9.73
CA GLY A 87 -13.65 -29.18 10.43
C GLY A 87 -13.12 -29.96 11.63
N THR A 88 -12.39 -29.31 12.54
CA THR A 88 -11.84 -29.99 13.72
C THR A 88 -12.77 -29.74 14.89
N GLU A 89 -13.92 -30.39 14.79
CA GLU A 89 -14.80 -30.67 15.92
C GLU A 89 -14.09 -31.67 16.85
N ALA A 90 -14.06 -31.34 18.14
CA ALA A 90 -13.73 -32.20 19.27
C ALA A 90 -12.37 -32.91 19.26
N HIS A 91 -11.46 -32.49 20.13
CA HIS A 91 -10.95 -33.29 21.27
C HIS A 91 -9.96 -32.47 22.11
#